data_AF-A0A2Z6NSF7-F1
#
_entry.id   AF-A0A2Z6NSF7-F1
#
_cell.length_a   1.000
_cell.length_b   1.000
_cell.length_c   1.000
_cell.angle_alpha   90.00
_cell.angle_beta   90.00
_cell.angle_gamma   90.00
#
_symmetry.space_group_name_H-M   'P 1'
#
loop_
_entity.id
_entity.type
_entity.pdbx_description
1 polymer ?
#
loop_
_entity_poly.entity_id
_entity_poly.type
_entity_poly.pdbx_seq_one_letter_code
_entity_poly.pdbx_strand_id
1 'polypeptide(L)'
;MAIVGAIQRAMARVWLWDGRSKAPPRLLDGMAEYVAELAGFHHERLSGGFRGIPECEVGRGLWWKDKDPTHVARLLHYCENYEKGFIQRLNEAMRDTWHDRMVDGVLGMKATKLCGLYNSSYL
;
A
#
# COMPACT_ATOMS: atom_id res chain seq x y z
N MET A 1 0.90 -11.38 18.62
CA MET A 1 1.27 -12.72 18.11
C MET A 1 2.01 -12.61 16.78
N ALA A 2 3.35 -12.61 16.78
CA ALA A 2 4.16 -12.34 15.58
C ALA A 2 4.00 -13.40 14.46
N ILE A 3 3.91 -14.69 14.82
CA ILE A 3 3.82 -15.80 13.85
C ILE A 3 2.50 -15.76 13.08
N VAL A 4 1.38 -15.52 13.76
CA VAL A 4 0.06 -15.45 13.12
C VAL A 4 0.03 -14.32 12.09
N GLY A 5 0.55 -13.14 12.45
CA GLY A 5 0.66 -12.02 11.52
C GLY A 5 1.53 -12.34 10.29
N ALA A 6 2.64 -13.04 10.47
CA ALA A 6 3.50 -13.46 9.36
C ALA A 6 2.79 -14.43 8.41
N ILE A 7 2.06 -15.41 8.95
CA ILE A 7 1.27 -16.36 8.16
C ILE A 7 0.21 -15.63 7.34
N GLN A 8 -0.49 -14.66 7.93
CA GLN A 8 -1.54 -13.90 7.23
C GLN A 8 -1.00 -13.09 6.06
N ARG A 9 0.16 -12.43 6.23
CA ARG A 9 0.84 -11.73 5.14
C ARG A 9 1.28 -12.67 4.03
N ALA A 10 1.80 -13.85 4.39
CA ALA A 10 2.19 -14.86 3.42
C ALA A 10 0.98 -15.39 2.63
N MET A 11 -0.14 -15.64 3.31
CA MET A 11 -1.41 -16.01 2.66
C MET A 11 -1.91 -14.91 1.73
N ALA A 12 -1.89 -13.64 2.16
CA ALA A 12 -2.25 -12.52 1.31
C ALA A 12 -1.38 -12.47 0.04
N ARG A 13 -0.07 -12.72 0.15
CA ARG A 13 0.83 -12.78 -1.01
C ARG A 13 0.47 -13.88 -2.01
N VAL A 14 -0.04 -15.02 -1.56
CA VAL A 14 -0.49 -16.10 -2.46
C VAL A 14 -1.71 -15.67 -3.29
N TRP A 15 -2.52 -14.75 -2.77
CA TRP A 15 -3.76 -14.30 -3.42
C TRP A 15 -3.57 -13.04 -4.29
N LEU A 16 -2.45 -12.34 -4.13
CA LEU A 16 -2.13 -11.15 -4.91
C LEU A 16 -1.52 -11.53 -6.26
N TRP A 17 -1.94 -10.83 -7.32
CA TRP A 17 -1.27 -10.89 -8.61
C TRP A 17 0.06 -10.13 -8.56
N ASP A 18 1.13 -10.75 -9.08
CA ASP A 18 2.50 -10.22 -9.02
C ASP A 18 2.97 -9.58 -10.35
N GLY A 19 2.07 -9.40 -11.33
CA GLY A 19 2.41 -8.79 -12.61
C GLY A 19 3.37 -9.64 -13.46
N ARG A 20 3.30 -10.97 -13.37
CA ARG A 20 4.30 -11.90 -13.92
C ARG A 20 5.68 -11.63 -13.33
N SER A 21 5.69 -11.49 -12.00
CA SER A 21 6.86 -11.16 -11.18
C SER A 21 7.53 -9.81 -11.51
N LYS A 22 6.80 -8.90 -12.16
CA LYS A 22 7.27 -7.54 -12.46
C LYS A 22 6.80 -6.51 -11.43
N ALA A 23 5.78 -6.83 -10.63
CA ALA A 23 5.29 -5.90 -9.63
C ALA A 23 6.34 -5.69 -8.53
N PRO A 24 6.56 -4.44 -8.07
CA PRO A 24 7.56 -4.13 -7.08
C PRO A 24 7.31 -4.88 -5.77
N PRO A 25 8.32 -5.59 -5.20
CA PRO A 25 8.16 -6.35 -3.97
C PRO A 25 7.61 -5.50 -2.82
N ARG A 26 8.09 -4.27 -2.66
CA ARG A 26 7.64 -3.33 -1.62
C ARG A 26 6.16 -2.98 -1.71
N LEU A 27 5.63 -2.86 -2.93
CA LEU A 27 4.21 -2.58 -3.13
C LEU A 27 3.38 -3.80 -2.72
N LEU A 28 3.77 -4.98 -3.21
CA LEU A 28 3.07 -6.22 -2.89
C LEU A 28 3.16 -6.55 -1.38
N ASP A 29 4.28 -6.25 -0.73
CA ASP A 29 4.42 -6.34 0.74
C ASP A 29 3.45 -5.38 1.43
N GLY A 30 3.36 -4.14 0.96
CA GLY A 30 2.39 -3.17 1.47
C GLY A 30 0.94 -3.61 1.29
N MET A 31 0.60 -4.24 0.17
CA MET A 31 -0.74 -4.82 -0.05
C MET A 31 -1.00 -6.01 0.87
N ALA A 32 -0.01 -6.86 1.11
CA ALA A 32 -0.14 -7.97 2.04
C ALA A 32 -0.29 -7.48 3.50
N GLU A 33 0.43 -6.43 3.89
CA GLU A 33 0.24 -5.72 5.15
C GLU A 33 -1.18 -5.16 5.25
N TYR A 34 -1.66 -4.46 4.23
CA TYR A 34 -3.04 -3.93 4.17
C TYR A 34 -4.10 -5.02 4.40
N VAL A 35 -3.97 -6.17 3.72
CA VAL A 35 -4.91 -7.30 3.89
C VAL A 35 -4.82 -7.88 5.31
N ALA A 36 -3.61 -8.01 5.85
CA ALA A 36 -3.43 -8.50 7.22
C ALA A 36 -4.02 -7.51 8.26
N GLU A 37 -3.89 -6.21 8.05
CA GLU A 37 -4.51 -5.16 8.87
C GLU A 37 -6.04 -5.22 8.82
N LEU A 38 -6.64 -5.42 7.64
CA LEU A 38 -8.09 -5.65 7.51
C LEU A 38 -8.58 -6.88 8.29
N ALA A 39 -7.75 -7.91 8.39
CA ALA A 39 -8.03 -9.10 9.17
C ALA A 39 -7.75 -8.95 10.68
N GLY A 40 -7.38 -7.75 11.15
CA GLY A 40 -7.11 -7.44 12.56
C GLY A 40 -5.69 -7.76 13.02
N PHE A 41 -4.76 -8.08 12.11
CA PHE A 41 -3.37 -8.43 12.43
C PHE A 41 -2.43 -7.23 12.27
N HIS A 42 -2.78 -6.14 12.95
CA HIS A 42 -1.93 -4.96 13.04
C HIS A 42 -0.65 -5.30 13.79
N HIS A 43 0.45 -4.68 13.37
CA HIS A 43 1.68 -4.75 14.12
C HIS A 43 1.53 -3.82 15.34
N GLU A 44 1.35 -4.38 16.54
CA GLU A 44 1.48 -3.64 17.80
C GLU A 44 2.95 -3.22 17.98
N ARG A 45 3.40 -2.19 17.25
CA ARG A 45 4.63 -1.48 17.62
C ARG A 45 4.25 -0.54 18.75
N LEU A 46 4.50 -1.00 19.97
CA LEU A 46 4.93 -0.23 21.14
C LEU A 46 4.66 1.27 21.03
N SER A 47 3.70 1.76 21.83
CA SER A 47 3.46 3.14 22.33
C SER A 47 4.47 4.26 22.01
N GLY A 48 4.83 4.44 20.74
CA GLY A 48 5.92 5.31 20.29
C GLY A 48 5.51 6.05 19.04
N GLY A 49 4.57 6.99 19.20
CA GLY A 49 4.33 8.04 18.22
C GLY A 49 3.39 7.66 17.08
N PHE A 50 2.10 7.84 17.35
CA PHE A 50 1.03 8.05 16.37
C PHE A 50 1.26 9.38 15.60
N ARG A 51 2.41 9.55 14.91
CA ARG A 51 2.85 10.88 14.43
C ARG A 51 3.79 10.90 13.21
N GLY A 52 3.76 9.88 12.37
CA GLY A 52 4.52 9.87 11.11
C GLY A 52 3.59 9.97 9.92
N ILE A 53 3.41 11.19 9.41
CA ILE A 53 2.84 11.47 8.08
C ILE A 53 3.55 10.56 7.06
N PRO A 54 2.87 9.92 6.09
CA PRO A 54 3.56 9.27 5.00
C PRO A 54 4.33 10.34 4.23
N GLU A 55 5.65 10.40 4.40
CA GLU A 55 6.52 11.27 3.60
C GLU A 55 6.53 10.76 2.15
N CYS A 56 5.47 10.97 1.39
CA CYS A 56 5.54 10.79 -0.05
C CYS A 56 6.47 11.89 -0.56
N GLU A 57 7.71 11.52 -0.91
CA GLU A 57 8.62 12.46 -1.56
C GLU A 57 7.95 12.97 -2.84
N VAL A 58 7.50 14.21 -2.79
CA VAL A 58 6.84 14.89 -3.90
C VAL A 58 7.85 14.97 -5.04
N GLY A 59 7.62 14.21 -6.10
CA GLY A 59 8.47 14.22 -7.30
C GLY A 59 9.10 12.88 -7.69
N ARG A 60 9.11 11.87 -6.82
CA ARG A 60 9.46 10.49 -7.23
C ARG A 60 8.19 9.71 -7.53
N GLY A 61 8.08 9.18 -8.76
CA GLY A 61 6.91 8.44 -9.25
C GLY A 61 6.63 7.10 -8.55
N LEU A 62 7.46 6.68 -7.59
CA LEU A 62 7.37 5.39 -6.91
C LEU A 62 7.37 5.59 -5.39
N TRP A 63 6.26 6.06 -4.85
CA TRP A 63 6.11 6.39 -3.42
C TRP A 63 6.29 5.18 -2.47
N TRP A 64 6.28 3.96 -2.99
CA TRP A 64 6.50 2.71 -2.25
C TRP A 64 7.95 2.20 -2.26
N LYS A 65 8.85 2.72 -3.12
CA LYS A 65 10.14 2.07 -3.42
C LYS A 65 11.09 1.96 -2.22
N ASP A 66 11.14 3.00 -1.38
CA ASP A 66 12.07 3.10 -0.25
C ASP A 66 11.35 3.03 1.10
N LYS A 67 10.08 2.59 1.11
CA LYS A 67 9.23 2.62 2.30
C LYS A 67 9.07 1.24 2.94
N ASP A 68 8.96 1.26 4.26
CA ASP A 68 8.57 0.11 5.06
C ASP A 68 7.14 -0.33 4.66
N PRO A 69 6.87 -1.66 4.56
CA PRO A 69 5.58 -2.18 4.13
C PRO A 69 4.38 -1.63 4.90
N THR A 70 4.50 -1.39 6.21
CA THR A 70 3.43 -0.79 7.02
C THR A 70 3.13 0.65 6.60
N HIS A 71 4.14 1.43 6.18
CA HIS A 71 3.90 2.76 5.63
C HIS A 71 3.21 2.71 4.26
N VAL A 72 3.55 1.72 3.44
CA VAL A 72 2.88 1.50 2.16
C VAL A 72 1.41 1.13 2.39
N ALA A 73 1.12 0.23 3.35
CA ALA A 73 -0.23 -0.17 3.72
C ALA A 73 -1.12 1.01 4.15
N ARG A 74 -0.61 1.95 4.94
CA ARG A 74 -1.37 3.16 5.33
C ARG A 74 -1.78 4.02 4.13
N LEU A 75 -0.88 4.18 3.17
CA LEU A 75 -1.17 4.91 1.93
C LEU A 75 -2.18 4.16 1.07
N LEU A 76 -2.11 2.84 1.03
CA LEU A 76 -3.11 1.99 0.39
C LEU A 76 -4.49 2.12 1.06
N HIS A 77 -4.56 2.18 2.39
CA HIS A 77 -5.79 2.53 3.12
C HIS A 77 -6.34 3.90 2.70
N TYR A 78 -5.47 4.90 2.54
CA TYR A 78 -5.91 6.23 2.11
C TYR A 78 -6.44 6.22 0.67
N CYS A 79 -5.79 5.50 -0.24
CA CYS A 79 -6.27 5.32 -1.62
C CYS A 79 -7.63 4.62 -1.66
N GLU A 80 -7.82 3.58 -0.85
CA GLU A 80 -9.10 2.87 -0.73
C GLU A 80 -10.22 3.76 -0.16
N ASN A 81 -9.90 4.60 0.82
CA ASN A 81 -10.86 5.55 1.39
C ASN A 81 -11.23 6.67 0.41
N TYR A 82 -10.25 7.12 -0.39
CA TYR A 82 -10.47 8.13 -1.43
C TYR A 82 -11.32 7.58 -2.57
N GLU A 83 -11.01 6.38 -3.05
CA GLU A 83 -11.71 5.73 -4.15
C GLU A 83 -11.95 4.25 -3.82
N LYS A 84 -13.14 3.95 -3.30
CA LYS A 84 -13.52 2.59 -2.90
C LYS A 84 -13.30 1.57 -4.03
N GLY A 85 -12.81 0.39 -3.66
CA GLY A 85 -12.43 -0.69 -4.58
C GLY A 85 -11.06 -0.49 -5.25
N PHE A 86 -10.29 0.52 -4.86
CA PHE A 86 -8.95 0.77 -5.38
C PHE A 86 -8.06 -0.47 -5.27
N ILE A 87 -8.03 -1.14 -4.11
CA ILE A 87 -7.16 -2.31 -3.88
C ILE A 87 -7.57 -3.48 -4.77
N GLN A 88 -8.87 -3.71 -4.92
CA GLN A 88 -9.39 -4.75 -5.80
C GLN A 88 -8.97 -4.48 -7.26
N ARG A 89 -9.23 -3.26 -7.76
CA ARG A 89 -8.89 -2.88 -9.14
C ARG A 89 -7.39 -2.92 -9.39
N LEU A 90 -6.58 -2.52 -8.41
CA LEU A 90 -5.12 -2.61 -8.51
C LEU A 90 -4.67 -4.06 -8.62
N ASN A 91 -5.19 -4.95 -7.76
CA ASN A 91 -4.88 -6.37 -7.83
C ASN A 91 -5.26 -6.97 -9.19
N GLU A 92 -6.48 -6.68 -9.67
CA GLU A 92 -6.95 -7.13 -10.98
C GLU A 92 -6.09 -6.61 -12.13
N ALA A 93 -5.67 -5.34 -12.09
CA ALA A 93 -4.82 -4.74 -13.12
C ALA A 93 -3.44 -5.41 -13.19
N MET A 94 -2.93 -5.94 -12.08
CA MET A 94 -1.64 -6.66 -12.01
C MET A 94 -1.69 -8.09 -12.54
N ARG A 95 -2.85 -8.58 -13.02
CA ARG A 95 -3.00 -9.99 -13.43
C ARG A 95 -1.99 -10.44 -14.49
N ASP A 96 -1.74 -9.61 -15.49
CA ASP A 96 -0.94 -9.97 -16.65
C ASP A 96 0.42 -9.27 -16.74
N THR A 97 0.60 -8.12 -16.10
CA THR A 97 1.83 -7.33 -16.17
C THR A 97 1.88 -6.30 -15.04
N TRP A 98 3.00 -5.61 -14.92
CA TRP A 98 3.14 -4.41 -14.08
C TRP A 98 3.64 -3.23 -14.91
N HIS A 99 3.09 -2.04 -14.62
CA HIS A 99 3.60 -0.76 -15.08
C HIS A 99 3.54 0.25 -13.93
N ASP A 100 4.56 1.08 -13.76
CA ASP A 100 4.63 2.03 -12.64
C ASP A 100 3.46 3.02 -12.58
N ARG A 101 2.83 3.29 -13.73
CA ARG A 101 1.64 4.15 -13.84
C ARG A 101 0.32 3.44 -13.50
N MET A 102 0.34 2.14 -13.21
CA MET A 102 -0.87 1.37 -12.96
C MET A 102 -1.60 1.88 -11.71
N VAL A 103 -0.87 2.25 -10.66
CA VAL A 103 -1.45 2.85 -9.44
C VAL A 103 -2.15 4.17 -9.78
N ASP A 104 -1.48 5.05 -10.50
CA ASP A 104 -2.05 6.34 -10.91
C ASP A 104 -3.26 6.14 -11.85
N GLY A 105 -3.22 5.14 -12.72
CA GLY A 105 -4.30 4.81 -13.65
C GLY A 105 -5.53 4.26 -12.95
N VAL A 106 -5.34 3.38 -11.95
CA VAL A 106 -6.43 2.81 -11.15
C VAL A 106 -7.05 3.85 -10.22
N LEU A 107 -6.25 4.79 -9.71
CA LEU A 107 -6.68 5.89 -8.83
C LEU A 107 -7.28 7.09 -9.59
N GLY A 108 -7.16 7.11 -10.92
CA GLY A 108 -7.57 8.25 -11.76
C GLY A 108 -6.75 9.55 -11.55
N MET A 109 -5.73 9.53 -10.68
CA MET A 109 -4.85 10.66 -10.42
C MET A 109 -3.49 10.18 -9.91
N LYS A 110 -2.49 11.08 -9.90
CA LYS A 110 -1.18 10.76 -9.32
C LYS A 110 -1.31 10.45 -7.83
N ALA A 111 -0.87 9.28 -7.39
CA ALA A 111 -0.88 8.92 -5.97
C ALA A 111 -0.02 9.89 -5.12
N THR A 112 1.05 10.45 -5.68
CA THR A 112 1.84 11.51 -5.03
C THR A 112 1.04 12.79 -4.75
N LYS A 113 0.10 13.14 -5.63
CA LYS A 113 -0.81 14.28 -5.43
C LYS A 113 -1.81 13.97 -4.32
N LEU A 114 -2.34 12.75 -4.30
CA LEU A 114 -3.23 12.29 -3.22
C LEU A 114 -2.51 12.30 -1.86
N CYS A 115 -1.27 11.79 -1.78
CA CYS A 115 -0.46 11.93 -0.56
C CYS A 115 -0.26 13.39 -0.14
N GLY A 116 -0.01 14.29 -1.09
CA GLY A 116 0.17 15.71 -0.80
C GLY A 116 -1.07 16.33 -0.15
N LEU A 117 -2.28 15.94 -0.60
CA LEU A 117 -3.53 16.38 0.02
C LEU A 117 -3.69 15.86 1.45
N TYR A 118 -3.27 14.61 1.72
CA TYR A 118 -3.24 14.08 3.09
C TYR A 118 -2.35 14.94 4.00
N ASN A 119 -1.13 15.28 3.55
CA ASN A 119 -0.21 16.13 4.33
C ASN A 119 -0.79 17.51 4.62
N SER A 120 -1.48 18.12 3.65
CA SER A 120 -2.10 19.44 3.82
C SER A 120 -3.35 19.42 4.69
N SER A 121 -4.01 18.28 4.89
CA SER A 121 -5.18 18.16 5.77
C SER A 121 -4.83 18.06 7.27
N TYR A 122 -3.55 17.89 7.60
CA TYR A 122 -3.03 17.80 8.97
C TYR A 122 -2.04 18.94 9.32
N LEU A 123 -1.95 19.97 8.47
CA LEU A 123 -1.28 21.26 8.72
C LEU A 123 -2.33 22.35 8.96
#